data_AF-A0A7S1P7X5-F1
#
_entry.id   AF-A0A7S1P7X5-F1
#
_cell.length_a   1.000
_cell.length_b   1.000
_cell.length_c   1.000
_cell.angle_alpha   90.00
_cell.angle_beta   90.00
_cell.angle_gamma   90.00
#
_symmetry.space_group_name_H-M   'P 1'
#
loop_
_entity.id
_entity.type
_entity.pdbx_description
1 polymer ?
#
loop_
_entity_poly.entity_id
_entity_poly.type
_entity_poly.pdbx_seq_one_letter_code
_entity_poly.pdbx_strand_id
1 'polypeptide(L)'
;GAAQPHADDATLVEGPGLSPSEQQYRVNLGLLLRRAGQLWKASLLVAMADAVRRVPASSSHATCDSPSPPVTTGAPSSDVPSVPLNSAQRDLVSAYKAVYESVEQFGLVGVWKQAPLLNGKAVKGLLPRLRKDSEFKAIMDKQMEWVLSHPSGTINECTGFIHQEWDNFSGLSERVSARE
;
A
#
# COMPACT_ATOMS: atom_id res chain seq x y z
N GLY A 1 36.30 33.01 34.90
CA GLY A 1 35.59 32.74 33.64
C GLY A 1 36.37 31.72 32.86
N ALA A 2 35.83 30.51 32.72
CA ALA A 2 36.30 29.50 31.78
C ALA A 2 35.08 28.67 31.38
N ALA A 3 34.86 28.58 30.07
CA ALA A 3 33.63 28.16 29.43
C ALA A 3 33.35 26.66 29.57
N GLN A 4 32.08 26.32 29.81
CA GLN A 4 31.54 24.97 29.65
C GLN A 4 31.41 24.64 28.16
N PRO A 5 31.75 23.42 27.71
CA PRO A 5 31.25 22.90 26.44
C PRO A 5 29.83 22.36 26.66
N HIS A 6 28.84 23.05 26.11
CA HIS A 6 27.52 22.47 25.87
C HIS A 6 27.68 21.48 24.72
N ALA A 7 27.71 20.18 25.06
CA ALA A 7 27.44 19.12 24.12
C ALA A 7 25.93 19.14 23.85
N ASP A 8 25.55 19.61 22.67
CA ASP A 8 24.24 19.32 22.09
C ASP A 8 24.18 17.81 21.81
N ASP A 9 23.78 17.07 22.84
CA ASP A 9 23.34 15.68 22.73
C ASP A 9 22.00 15.69 22.01
N ALA A 10 22.06 15.79 20.68
CA ALA A 10 20.97 15.49 19.79
C ALA A 10 20.69 13.99 19.91
N THR A 11 19.90 13.65 20.92
CA THR A 11 19.23 12.37 21.05
C THR A 11 18.43 12.16 19.78
N LEU A 12 19.00 11.38 18.86
CA LEU A 12 18.26 10.72 17.79
C LEU A 12 17.21 9.88 18.49
N VAL A 13 16.01 10.44 18.61
CA VAL A 13 14.81 9.69 18.99
C VAL A 13 14.58 8.70 17.87
N GLU A 14 15.20 7.53 17.98
CA GLU A 14 14.78 6.34 17.26
C GLU A 14 13.35 6.07 17.72
N GLY A 15 12.39 6.60 16.94
CA GLY A 15 10.98 6.33 17.15
C GLY A 15 10.76 4.82 17.18
N PRO A 16 9.76 4.34 17.93
CA PRO A 16 9.48 2.91 18.00
C PRO A 16 9.33 2.38 16.57
N GLY A 17 10.22 1.46 16.20
CA GLY A 17 10.16 0.80 14.90
C GLY A 17 8.76 0.21 14.69
N LEU A 18 8.29 0.23 13.44
CA LEU A 18 7.00 -0.34 13.07
C LEU A 18 6.85 -1.76 13.63
N SER A 19 5.69 -2.09 14.18
CA SER A 19 5.41 -3.47 14.58
C SER A 19 5.46 -4.42 13.37
N PRO A 20 5.70 -5.73 13.55
CA PRO A 20 5.75 -6.68 12.44
C PRO A 20 4.49 -6.66 11.55
N SER A 21 3.31 -6.47 12.16
CA SER A 21 2.04 -6.32 11.44
C SER A 21 1.97 -5.05 10.60
N GLU A 22 2.44 -3.92 11.14
CA GLU A 22 2.45 -2.65 10.40
C GLU A 22 3.47 -2.68 9.27
N GLN A 23 4.63 -3.31 9.50
CA GLN A 23 5.64 -3.49 8.46
C GLN A 23 5.12 -4.36 7.32
N GLN A 24 4.42 -5.46 7.62
CA GLN A 24 3.77 -6.28 6.60
C GLN A 24 2.67 -5.51 5.87
N TYR A 25 1.88 -4.71 6.58
CA TYR A 25 0.83 -3.89 5.99
C TYR A 25 1.43 -2.83 5.04
N ARG A 26 2.52 -2.18 5.44
CA ARG A 26 3.30 -1.26 4.60
C ARG A 26 3.79 -1.94 3.31
N VAL A 27 4.37 -3.13 3.41
CA VAL A 27 4.85 -3.88 2.23
C VAL A 27 3.69 -4.20 1.29
N ASN A 28 2.59 -4.74 1.81
CA ASN A 28 1.42 -5.08 1.02
C ASN A 28 0.83 -3.86 0.30
N LEU A 29 0.69 -2.75 1.04
CA LEU A 29 0.17 -1.49 0.49
C LEU A 29 1.12 -0.90 -0.56
N GLY A 30 2.43 -0.95 -0.32
CA GLY A 30 3.46 -0.51 -1.26
C GLY A 30 3.43 -1.31 -2.56
N LEU A 31 3.32 -2.64 -2.49
CA LEU A 31 3.18 -3.50 -3.66
C LEU A 31 1.89 -3.20 -4.45
N LEU A 32 0.78 -2.98 -3.74
CA LEU A 32 -0.49 -2.61 -4.37
C LEU A 32 -0.37 -1.27 -5.12
N LEU A 33 0.24 -0.27 -4.50
CA LEU A 33 0.46 1.04 -5.11
C LEU A 33 1.39 0.97 -6.33
N ARG A 34 2.43 0.12 -6.29
CA ARG A 34 3.30 -0.11 -7.46
C ARG A 34 2.53 -0.70 -8.64
N ARG A 35 1.61 -1.62 -8.38
CA ARG A 35 0.74 -2.22 -9.41
C ARG A 35 -0.30 -1.21 -9.95
N ALA A 36 -0.91 -0.43 -9.07
CA ALA A 36 -1.88 0.60 -9.45
C ALA A 36 -1.23 1.81 -10.16
N GLY A 37 0.04 2.08 -9.86
CA GLY A 37 0.82 3.16 -10.44
C GLY A 37 0.29 4.55 -10.07
N GLN A 38 0.42 5.49 -11.01
CA GLN A 38 0.00 6.88 -10.82
C GLN A 38 -1.52 7.06 -10.60
N LEU A 39 -2.33 6.07 -10.98
CA LEU A 39 -3.78 6.14 -10.93
C LEU A 39 -4.36 5.64 -9.60
N TRP A 40 -3.53 5.28 -8.62
CA TRP A 40 -4.02 4.66 -7.38
C TRP A 40 -5.10 5.49 -6.66
N LYS A 41 -5.00 6.82 -6.65
CA LYS A 41 -6.02 7.71 -6.05
C LYS A 41 -7.35 7.59 -6.79
N ALA A 42 -7.31 7.63 -8.12
CA ALA A 42 -8.50 7.48 -8.95
C ALA A 42 -9.11 6.09 -8.79
N SER A 43 -8.30 5.04 -8.79
CA SER A 43 -8.75 3.66 -8.57
C SER A 43 -9.41 3.48 -7.20
N LEU A 44 -8.84 4.08 -6.15
CA LEU A 44 -9.40 4.06 -4.80
C LEU A 44 -10.75 4.77 -4.73
N LEU A 45 -10.88 5.94 -5.37
CA LEU A 45 -12.14 6.70 -5.43
C LEU A 45 -13.22 5.95 -6.22
N VAL A 46 -12.87 5.35 -7.36
CA VAL A 46 -13.82 4.56 -8.17
C VAL A 46 -14.27 3.31 -7.41
N ALA A 47 -13.35 2.61 -6.75
CA ALA A 47 -13.68 1.46 -5.92
C ALA A 47 -14.58 1.85 -4.73
N MET A 48 -14.31 2.99 -4.08
CA MET A 48 -15.15 3.52 -3.01
C MET A 48 -16.55 3.86 -3.52
N ALA A 49 -16.67 4.57 -4.64
CA ALA A 49 -17.95 4.95 -5.23
C ALA A 49 -18.80 3.71 -5.60
N ASP A 50 -18.18 2.69 -6.19
CA ASP A 50 -18.87 1.43 -6.49
C ASP A 50 -19.27 0.67 -5.22
N ALA A 51 -18.41 0.64 -4.20
CA ALA A 51 -18.70 -0.01 -2.92
C ALA A 51 -19.88 0.67 -2.19
N VAL A 52 -19.90 2.01 -2.13
CA VAL A 52 -20.98 2.79 -1.53
C VAL A 52 -22.31 2.57 -2.25
N ARG A 53 -22.30 2.47 -3.58
CA ARG A 53 -23.49 2.19 -4.40
C ARG A 53 -24.06 0.79 -4.15
N ARG A 54 -23.22 -0.19 -3.84
CA ARG A 54 -23.65 -1.58 -3.58
C ARG A 54 -24.30 -1.77 -2.22
N VAL A 55 -24.09 -0.85 -1.28
CA VAL A 55 -24.78 -0.91 0.01
C VAL A 55 -26.26 -0.61 -0.23
N PRO A 56 -27.17 -1.56 0.05
CA PRO A 56 -28.59 -1.28 -0.05
C PRO A 56 -28.91 -0.14 0.91
N ALA A 57 -29.55 0.91 0.40
CA ALA A 57 -30.22 1.86 1.27
C ALA A 57 -31.23 1.04 2.07
N SER A 58 -31.01 0.88 3.38
CA SER A 58 -31.91 0.13 4.25
C SER A 58 -33.35 0.49 3.89
N SER A 59 -34.06 -0.48 3.32
CA SER A 59 -35.43 -0.31 2.89
C SER A 59 -36.29 -0.20 4.13
N SER A 60 -36.46 1.02 4.64
CA SER A 60 -37.60 1.36 5.48
C SER A 60 -38.85 1.41 4.60
N HIS A 61 -39.23 0.26 4.02
CA HIS A 61 -40.56 0.04 3.47
C HIS A 61 -41.40 -0.58 4.59
N ALA A 62 -41.89 0.28 5.49
CA ALA A 62 -43.13 0.02 6.19
C ALA A 62 -44.20 0.86 5.48
N THR A 63 -45.06 0.16 4.76
CA THR A 63 -46.20 0.67 4.00
C THR A 63 -47.28 1.20 4.95
N CYS A 64 -47.79 2.40 4.71
CA CYS A 64 -49.20 2.74 4.97
C CYS A 64 -49.63 3.94 4.12
N ASP A 65 -50.11 3.58 2.94
CA ASP A 65 -51.33 4.07 2.30
C ASP A 65 -51.90 5.43 2.79
N SER A 66 -51.81 6.44 1.94
CA SER A 66 -52.69 7.61 1.97
C SER A 66 -52.82 8.21 0.57
N PRO A 67 -54.00 8.16 -0.06
CA PRO A 67 -54.26 8.85 -1.31
C PRO A 67 -54.82 10.24 -1.05
N SER A 68 -54.21 11.30 -1.61
CA SER A 68 -54.85 12.60 -1.87
C SER A 68 -53.97 13.55 -2.72
N PRO A 69 -54.55 14.57 -3.40
CA PRO A 69 -54.46 14.69 -4.86
C PRO A 69 -53.74 15.99 -5.35
N PRO A 70 -54.01 16.58 -6.54
CA PRO A 70 -53.00 16.78 -7.57
C PRO A 70 -52.46 18.22 -7.70
N VAL A 71 -51.23 18.30 -8.21
CA VAL A 71 -50.65 19.33 -9.11
C VAL A 71 -50.81 20.81 -8.70
N THR A 72 -49.68 21.44 -8.37
CA THR A 72 -49.44 22.84 -8.73
C THR A 72 -48.01 22.99 -9.26
N THR A 73 -47.97 23.48 -10.49
CA THR A 73 -46.82 23.84 -11.33
C THR A 73 -45.97 24.93 -10.69
N GLY A 74 -44.65 24.70 -10.57
CA GLY A 74 -43.70 25.75 -10.17
C GLY A 74 -42.24 25.28 -10.19
N ALA A 75 -41.51 25.69 -11.23
CA ALA A 75 -40.05 25.80 -11.36
C ALA A 75 -39.16 24.52 -11.28
N PRO A 76 -38.20 24.35 -12.21
CA PRO A 76 -37.12 23.38 -12.04
C PRO A 76 -36.10 23.95 -11.05
N SER A 77 -36.33 23.79 -9.75
CA SER A 77 -35.24 23.94 -8.79
C SER A 77 -34.27 22.79 -9.06
N SER A 78 -33.04 23.15 -9.39
CA SER A 78 -31.92 22.22 -9.54
C SER A 78 -31.46 21.74 -8.16
N ASP A 79 -32.39 21.24 -7.35
CA ASP A 79 -32.11 20.59 -6.09
C ASP A 79 -31.67 19.17 -6.42
N VAL A 80 -30.35 18.98 -6.57
CA VAL A 80 -29.79 17.63 -6.50
C VAL A 80 -30.10 17.14 -5.09
N PRO A 81 -30.93 16.10 -4.90
CA PRO A 81 -31.19 15.59 -3.56
C PRO A 81 -29.87 15.02 -3.03
N SER A 82 -29.25 15.75 -2.09
CA SER A 82 -28.17 15.21 -1.25
C SER A 82 -28.79 14.15 -0.35
N VAL A 83 -28.90 12.93 -0.87
CA VAL A 83 -29.31 11.78 -0.07
C VAL A 83 -28.20 11.56 0.97
N PRO A 84 -28.49 11.71 2.28
CA PRO A 84 -27.49 11.51 3.31
C PRO A 84 -27.05 10.04 3.32
N LEU A 85 -25.73 9.82 3.43
CA LEU A 85 -25.18 8.46 3.51
C LEU A 85 -25.66 7.75 4.78
N ASN A 86 -26.10 6.50 4.63
CA ASN A 86 -26.41 5.65 5.77
C ASN A 86 -25.12 5.26 6.56
N SER A 87 -25.27 4.64 7.73
CA SER A 87 -24.13 4.27 8.58
C SER A 87 -23.15 3.34 7.87
N ALA A 88 -23.64 2.30 7.19
CA ALA A 88 -22.79 1.35 6.47
C ALA A 88 -22.01 2.02 5.32
N GLN A 89 -22.63 2.96 4.61
CA GLN A 89 -21.94 3.76 3.59
C GLN A 89 -20.87 4.66 4.20
N ARG A 90 -21.11 5.26 5.37
CA ARG A 90 -20.11 6.06 6.09
C ARG A 90 -18.94 5.22 6.59
N ASP A 91 -19.18 4.01 7.06
CA ASP A 91 -18.13 3.08 7.51
C ASP A 91 -17.23 2.68 6.33
N LEU A 92 -17.80 2.45 5.14
CA LEU A 92 -17.02 2.24 3.92
C LEU A 92 -16.16 3.46 3.59
N VAL A 93 -16.75 4.66 3.54
CA VAL A 93 -15.97 5.88 3.26
C VAL A 93 -14.82 6.05 4.27
N SER A 94 -15.07 5.75 5.55
CA SER A 94 -14.05 5.76 6.60
C SER A 94 -12.93 4.76 6.34
N ALA A 95 -13.26 3.52 5.96
CA ALA A 95 -12.26 2.50 5.64
C ALA A 95 -11.36 2.89 4.45
N TYR A 96 -11.95 3.45 3.39
CA TYR A 96 -11.17 3.93 2.24
C TYR A 96 -10.31 5.15 2.58
N LYS A 97 -10.81 6.05 3.45
CA LYS A 97 -10.02 7.17 4.00
C LYS A 97 -8.85 6.67 4.83
N ALA A 98 -9.04 5.64 5.65
CA ALA A 98 -7.97 5.02 6.43
C ALA A 98 -6.88 4.42 5.54
N VAL A 99 -7.23 3.81 4.40
CA VAL A 99 -6.23 3.36 3.40
C VAL A 99 -5.45 4.55 2.84
N TYR A 100 -6.12 5.63 2.46
CA TYR A 100 -5.45 6.85 1.97
C TYR A 100 -4.48 7.42 3.01
N GLU A 101 -4.92 7.55 4.26
CA GLU A 101 -4.10 8.05 5.37
C GLU A 101 -2.91 7.11 5.65
N SER A 102 -3.10 5.79 5.56
CA SER A 102 -2.02 4.81 5.70
C SER A 102 -0.93 4.99 4.64
N VAL A 103 -1.30 5.32 3.40
CA VAL A 103 -0.33 5.59 2.31
C VAL A 103 0.55 6.79 2.66
N GLU A 104 -0.05 7.86 3.20
CA GLU A 104 0.69 9.06 3.61
C GLU A 104 1.55 8.78 4.84
N GLN A 105 0.99 8.14 5.87
CA GLN A 105 1.68 7.82 7.12
C GLN A 105 2.91 6.92 6.91
N PHE A 106 2.82 5.93 6.01
CA PHE A 106 3.97 5.05 5.71
C PHE A 106 4.96 5.63 4.70
N GLY A 107 4.74 6.86 4.23
CA GLY A 107 5.58 7.51 3.23
C GLY A 107 5.59 6.78 1.88
N LEU A 108 4.47 6.18 1.49
CA LEU A 108 4.35 5.41 0.25
C LEU A 108 3.92 6.26 -0.96
N VAL A 109 3.73 7.56 -0.77
CA VAL A 109 3.42 8.48 -1.87
C VAL A 109 4.58 8.51 -2.86
N GLY A 110 4.31 8.12 -4.11
CA GLY A 110 5.31 8.07 -5.18
C GLY A 110 6.06 6.75 -5.29
N VAL A 111 5.75 5.75 -4.46
CA VAL A 111 6.44 4.44 -4.42
C VAL A 111 6.44 3.70 -5.77
N TRP A 112 5.49 3.98 -6.65
CA TRP A 112 5.44 3.44 -8.02
C TRP A 112 6.57 3.95 -8.93
N LYS A 113 7.19 5.10 -8.59
CA LYS A 113 8.35 5.64 -9.31
C LYS A 113 9.69 5.16 -8.74
N GLN A 114 9.67 4.53 -7.56
CA GLN A 114 10.89 4.09 -6.88
C GLN A 114 11.54 2.96 -7.68
N ALA A 115 12.78 3.18 -8.10
CA ALA A 115 13.59 2.14 -8.72
C ALA A 115 14.08 1.14 -7.65
N PRO A 116 14.34 -0.13 -8.02
CA PRO A 116 15.09 -1.04 -7.17
C PRO A 116 16.45 -0.43 -6.79
N LEU A 117 16.92 -0.66 -5.56
CA LEU A 117 18.23 -0.19 -5.09
C LEU A 117 19.39 -0.76 -5.91
N LEU A 118 19.23 -2.00 -6.37
CA LEU A 118 20.18 -2.76 -7.18
C LEU A 118 19.57 -3.00 -8.56
N ASN A 119 20.20 -2.40 -9.56
CA ASN A 119 19.84 -2.52 -10.97
C ASN A 119 20.04 -3.97 -11.44
N GLY A 120 19.38 -4.37 -12.53
CA GLY A 120 19.53 -5.73 -13.06
C GLY A 120 20.98 -6.13 -13.40
N LYS A 121 21.81 -5.16 -13.81
CA LYS A 121 23.25 -5.40 -14.03
C LYS A 121 24.01 -5.67 -12.72
N ALA A 122 23.68 -4.94 -11.65
CA ALA A 122 24.28 -5.14 -10.34
C ALA A 122 23.91 -6.52 -9.79
N VAL A 123 22.62 -6.89 -9.87
CA VAL A 123 22.15 -8.21 -9.44
C VAL A 123 22.79 -9.35 -10.25
N LYS A 124 22.92 -9.22 -11.57
CA LYS A 124 23.63 -10.23 -12.39
C LYS A 124 25.13 -10.34 -12.07
N GLY A 125 25.75 -9.24 -11.65
CA GLY A 125 27.14 -9.24 -11.18
C GLY A 125 27.29 -9.91 -9.80
N LEU A 126 26.34 -9.69 -8.90
CA LEU A 126 26.28 -10.31 -7.57
C LEU A 126 25.99 -11.82 -7.66
N LEU A 127 25.12 -12.21 -8.60
CA LEU A 127 24.64 -13.59 -8.76
C LEU A 127 25.02 -14.15 -10.14
N PRO A 128 26.31 -14.47 -10.39
CA PRO A 128 26.76 -14.94 -11.70
C PRO A 128 26.20 -16.33 -12.08
N ARG A 129 25.69 -17.10 -11.11
CA ARG A 129 25.05 -18.41 -11.32
C ARG A 129 23.55 -18.32 -11.64
N LEU A 130 22.99 -17.10 -11.71
CA LEU A 130 21.60 -16.87 -11.99
C LEU A 130 21.30 -17.16 -13.47
N ARG A 131 20.77 -18.34 -13.75
CA ARG A 131 20.60 -18.87 -15.12
C ARG A 131 19.21 -18.62 -15.70
N LYS A 132 18.17 -18.51 -14.86
CA LYS A 132 16.78 -18.37 -15.33
C LYS A 132 16.26 -16.96 -15.16
N ASP A 133 15.59 -16.46 -16.19
CA ASP A 133 14.90 -15.16 -16.15
C ASP A 133 13.80 -15.10 -15.09
N SER A 134 13.16 -16.24 -14.78
CA SER A 134 12.15 -16.35 -13.72
C SER A 134 12.74 -16.18 -12.32
N GLU A 135 13.93 -16.76 -12.08
CA GLU A 135 14.64 -16.62 -10.81
C GLU A 135 15.14 -15.18 -10.64
N PHE A 136 15.66 -14.58 -11.71
CA PHE A 136 16.03 -13.17 -11.70
C PHE A 136 14.85 -12.27 -11.37
N LYS A 137 13.68 -12.50 -11.99
CA LYS A 137 12.47 -11.75 -11.67
C LYS A 137 12.05 -11.92 -10.20
N ALA A 138 12.06 -13.15 -9.68
CA ALA A 138 11.71 -13.41 -8.28
C ALA A 138 12.63 -12.67 -7.30
N ILE A 139 13.93 -12.62 -7.58
CA ILE A 139 14.91 -11.87 -6.76
C ILE A 139 14.66 -10.36 -6.85
N MET A 140 14.36 -9.84 -8.04
CA MET A 140 14.02 -8.43 -8.21
C MET A 140 12.72 -8.06 -7.47
N ASP A 141 11.73 -8.95 -7.47
CA ASP A 141 10.49 -8.76 -6.72
C ASP A 141 10.74 -8.80 -5.21
N LYS A 142 11.57 -9.74 -4.73
CA LYS A 142 12.02 -9.83 -3.33
C LYS A 142 12.82 -8.62 -2.87
N GLN A 143 13.66 -8.09 -3.75
CA GLN A 143 14.38 -6.83 -3.50
C GLN A 143 13.38 -5.70 -3.24
N MET A 144 12.32 -5.61 -4.06
CA MET A 144 11.31 -4.58 -3.86
C MET A 144 10.53 -4.78 -2.55
N GLU A 145 10.19 -6.01 -2.18
CA GLU A 145 9.62 -6.32 -0.86
C GLU A 145 10.52 -5.83 0.28
N TRP A 146 11.82 -6.08 0.17
CA TRP A 146 12.81 -5.66 1.17
C TRP A 146 12.92 -4.13 1.27
N VAL A 147 12.95 -3.42 0.13
CA VAL A 147 12.95 -1.95 0.10
C VAL A 147 11.67 -1.36 0.71
N LEU A 148 10.54 -2.07 0.54
CA LEU A 148 9.26 -1.69 1.14
C LEU A 148 9.17 -2.05 2.64
N SER A 149 10.02 -2.92 3.17
CA SER A 149 10.11 -3.15 4.62
C SER A 149 11.20 -2.29 5.27
N HIS A 150 12.21 -1.85 4.52
CA HIS A 150 13.36 -1.09 5.01
C HIS A 150 13.49 0.26 4.26
N PRO A 151 12.67 1.28 4.60
CA PRO A 151 12.70 2.57 3.93
C PRO A 151 14.05 3.29 3.99
N SER A 152 14.82 3.05 5.06
CA SER A 152 16.17 3.60 5.25
C SER A 152 17.28 2.59 4.92
N GLY A 153 16.93 1.45 4.30
CA GLY A 153 17.86 0.38 3.97
C GLY A 153 18.91 0.82 2.96
N THR A 154 20.15 0.44 3.21
CA THR A 154 21.30 0.77 2.36
C THR A 154 21.50 -0.27 1.25
N ILE A 155 22.26 0.11 0.23
CA ILE A 155 22.65 -0.81 -0.86
C ILE A 155 23.40 -2.03 -0.31
N ASN A 156 24.23 -1.85 0.72
CA ASN A 156 25.01 -2.94 1.31
C ASN A 156 24.13 -3.94 2.04
N GLU A 157 23.16 -3.48 2.83
CA GLU A 157 22.19 -4.35 3.51
C GLU A 157 21.31 -5.08 2.50
N CYS A 158 20.86 -4.38 1.45
CA CYS A 158 20.10 -4.98 0.35
C CYS A 158 20.91 -6.06 -0.38
N THR A 159 22.21 -5.82 -0.58
CA THR A 159 23.14 -6.79 -1.19
C THR A 159 23.26 -8.04 -0.32
N GLY A 160 23.46 -7.88 0.99
CA GLY A 160 23.49 -8.99 1.95
C GLY A 160 22.19 -9.80 1.94
N PHE A 161 21.04 -9.12 1.93
CA PHE A 161 19.73 -9.76 1.82
C PHE A 161 19.59 -10.57 0.52
N ILE A 162 19.99 -10.02 -0.64
CA ILE A 162 19.92 -10.74 -1.92
C ILE A 162 20.79 -12.00 -1.91
N HIS A 163 21.99 -11.94 -1.32
CA HIS A 163 22.86 -13.12 -1.19
C HIS A 163 22.20 -14.21 -0.35
N GLN A 164 21.70 -13.84 0.83
CA GLN A 164 21.01 -14.79 1.72
C GLN A 164 19.78 -15.41 1.05
N GLU A 165 18.98 -14.61 0.37
CA GLU A 165 17.79 -15.09 -0.32
C GLU A 165 18.16 -16.02 -1.49
N TRP A 166 19.21 -15.70 -2.24
CA TRP A 166 19.70 -16.56 -3.31
C TRP A 166 20.25 -17.90 -2.81
N ASP A 167 20.97 -17.91 -1.69
CA ASP A 167 21.47 -19.15 -1.07
C ASP A 167 20.29 -20.04 -0.64
N ASN A 168 19.21 -19.46 -0.12
CA ASN A 168 17.98 -20.18 0.17
C ASN A 168 17.33 -20.76 -1.10
N PHE A 169 17.22 -19.97 -2.16
CA PHE A 169 16.64 -20.42 -3.45
C PHE A 169 17.46 -21.54 -4.10
N SER A 170 18.78 -21.39 -4.15
CA SER A 170 19.68 -22.37 -4.77
C SER A 170 19.77 -23.67 -3.96
N GLY A 171 19.84 -23.57 -2.62
CA GLY A 171 19.83 -24.74 -1.73
C GLY A 171 18.53 -25.55 -1.78
N LEU A 172 17.39 -24.92 -2.07
CA LEU A 172 16.12 -25.62 -2.29
C LEU A 172 16.08 -26.31 -3.66
N SER A 173 16.59 -25.67 -4.71
CA SER A 173 16.63 -26.23 -6.08
C SER A 173 17.51 -27.49 -6.16
N GLU A 174 18.68 -27.48 -5.52
CA GLU A 174 19.58 -28.65 -5.49
C GLU A 174 18.97 -29.85 -4.75
N ARG A 175 18.19 -29.61 -3.68
CA ARG A 175 17.53 -30.67 -2.90
C ARG A 175 16.38 -31.33 -3.64
N VAL A 176 15.70 -30.60 -4.53
CA VAL A 176 14.63 -31.15 -5.37
C VAL A 176 15.24 -31.97 -6.51
N SER A 177 16.31 -31.48 -7.14
CA SER A 177 16.97 -32.18 -8.25
C SER A 177 17.75 -33.43 -7.82
N ALA A 178 18.13 -33.57 -6.55
CA ALA A 178 18.83 -34.75 -6.02
C ALA A 178 17.88 -35.90 -5.59
N ARG A 179 16.57 -35.72 -5.74
CA ARG A 179 15.53 -36.69 -5.37
C ARG A 179 14.81 -37.33 -6.57
N GLU A 180 15.16 -36.94 -7.79
CA GLU A 180 14.74 -37.58 -9.05
C GLU A 180 15.85 -38.49 -9.60
#